data_AF-A0A3M0W353-F1
#
_entry.id   AF-A0A3M0W353-F1
#
_cell.length_a   1.000
_cell.length_b   1.000
_cell.length_c   1.000
_cell.angle_alpha   90.00
_cell.angle_beta   90.00
_cell.angle_gamma   90.00
#
_symmetry.space_group_name_H-M   'P 1'
#
loop_
_entity.id
_entity.type
_entity.pdbx_description
1 polymer ?
#
loop_
_entity_poly.entity_id
_entity_poly.type
_entity_poly.pdbx_seq_one_letter_code
_entity_poly.pdbx_strand_id
1 'polypeptide(L)'
;MAAVPSSIHGILHFTTEPLWAAAFLMRQLQATKFEYPFREKETPMQYGYKLVGEDRFATEHTYSIMAMQGRMPSFNRFMEGKFGSFGTMPERAKRLGYDLDAVLLRNDSEIAVVDIGGGRGEMLLEVKRAYPRLTKQSLILQDYHPELVNAEELTVMNWNFKDNDSPQPIQGALVYSLTHIYHNLSDLEALRLMKKIAAAMAPHSRMLIHEFSKNATYGKMHATMIELGTSVFIGCWVLTGFVFLVLAFRYAVKAWVAWLLPTVSKPERVWGLEDLFYGLGYAFDVVHMVFIWKSHQWGLGRHFYYLSPVQRNLSMKYDFISQPLAVAAAMLSRTAVIIFLYSCFAQNRKSLRIIVLVCLVVQIVVNLFTILQIILQCGPNPYRLVNRVSYFHYMWDPLPTDGSVKCQAPEIQVSIGYTQGAFNTIIDFALTYLAGFELWQFLLRHNNSVQCASMYKKFTRLESRVRNQRLWQTALLCGPLLLSGIASIVKTYLLSAVGNRLDFTWNIVPFVLWVKIEDYCIPIATTVSIMRLFIRSFVDKRGADNVYGSGGGAGAGARSGNGIELGSCSKSRRHTLHGTENAEGISERACSESLDACGSEKELVGGIVVKQEYEVRVENEKRQ
;
A
#
# COMPACT_ATOMS: atom_id res chain seq x y z
N MET A 1 36.25 10.88 10.11
CA MET A 1 35.17 10.00 10.62
C MET A 1 34.17 9.79 9.49
N ALA A 2 33.47 8.65 9.43
CA ALA A 2 32.38 8.47 8.46
C ALA A 2 31.20 9.37 8.84
N ALA A 3 30.47 9.89 7.85
CA ALA A 3 29.26 10.67 8.09
C ALA A 3 28.14 9.74 8.58
N VAL A 4 27.61 10.02 9.77
CA VAL A 4 26.48 9.27 10.36
C VAL A 4 25.18 9.78 9.71
N PRO A 5 24.36 8.90 9.09
CA PRO A 5 23.08 9.31 8.52
C PRO A 5 22.12 9.93 9.55
N SER A 6 21.36 10.93 9.13
CA SER A 6 20.32 11.60 9.93
C SER A 6 19.25 10.63 10.49
N SER A 7 19.03 9.50 9.83
CA SER A 7 18.16 8.41 10.32
C SER A 7 18.65 7.79 11.62
N ILE A 8 19.96 7.65 11.82
CA ILE A 8 20.53 7.08 13.05
C ILE A 8 20.39 8.06 14.21
N HIS A 9 20.58 9.36 13.93
CA HIS A 9 20.24 10.43 14.87
C HIS A 9 18.75 10.40 15.23
N GLY A 10 17.85 10.25 14.24
CA GLY A 10 16.41 10.12 14.48
C GLY A 10 16.03 8.92 15.35
N ILE A 11 16.62 7.74 15.09
CA ILE A 11 16.41 6.53 15.90
C ILE A 11 16.80 6.78 17.36
N LEU A 12 17.91 7.47 17.63
CA LEU A 12 18.31 7.83 18.99
C LEU A 12 17.23 8.67 19.68
N HIS A 13 16.69 9.69 19.02
CA HIS A 13 15.63 10.53 19.60
C HIS A 13 14.32 9.76 19.81
N PHE A 14 13.79 9.10 18.78
CA PHE A 14 12.58 8.28 18.90
C PHE A 14 12.66 7.19 20.00
N THR A 15 13.86 6.69 20.31
CA THR A 15 14.07 5.72 21.41
C THR A 15 14.40 6.35 22.77
N THR A 16 14.67 7.66 22.88
CA THR A 16 15.06 8.32 24.14
C THR A 16 14.12 9.40 24.66
N GLU A 17 13.34 10.12 23.84
CA GLU A 17 12.23 10.98 24.35
C GLU A 17 10.84 10.35 24.16
N PRO A 18 10.37 10.01 22.94
CA PRO A 18 9.00 9.53 22.75
C PRO A 18 8.75 8.16 23.39
N LEU A 19 9.72 7.24 23.31
CA LEU A 19 9.63 5.93 23.96
C LEU A 19 9.64 6.04 25.50
N TRP A 20 10.41 6.99 26.06
CA TRP A 20 10.42 7.26 27.51
C TRP A 20 9.06 7.79 27.96
N ALA A 21 8.55 8.84 27.29
CA ALA A 21 7.22 9.38 27.59
C ALA A 21 6.12 8.32 27.45
N ALA A 22 6.16 7.48 26.41
CA ALA A 22 5.20 6.39 26.21
C ALA A 22 5.25 5.33 27.34
N ALA A 23 6.43 4.99 27.86
CA ALA A 23 6.59 4.04 28.96
C ALA A 23 5.95 4.51 30.27
N PHE A 24 5.89 5.83 30.50
CA PHE A 24 5.31 6.43 31.70
C PHE A 24 3.89 6.96 31.53
N LEU A 25 3.41 7.14 30.29
CA LEU A 25 2.10 7.70 29.94
C LEU A 25 0.92 7.10 30.74
N MET A 26 0.75 5.78 30.69
CA MET A 26 -0.37 5.12 31.39
C MET A 26 -0.25 5.25 32.91
N ARG A 27 0.98 5.26 33.45
CA ARG A 27 1.21 5.44 34.89
C ARG A 27 0.89 6.86 35.35
N GLN A 28 1.15 7.88 34.52
CA GLN A 28 0.73 9.24 34.83
C GLN A 28 -0.79 9.36 34.78
N LEU A 29 -1.43 8.88 33.71
CA LEU A 29 -2.90 8.91 33.58
C LEU A 29 -3.58 8.22 34.77
N GLN A 30 -3.07 7.07 35.23
CA GLN A 30 -3.60 6.42 36.44
C GLN A 30 -3.42 7.28 37.70
N ALA A 31 -2.28 7.97 37.86
CA ALA A 31 -2.01 8.85 39.00
C ALA A 31 -2.83 10.16 38.98
N THR A 32 -3.06 10.75 37.80
CA THR A 32 -3.86 11.97 37.60
C THR A 32 -5.35 11.70 37.39
N LYS A 33 -5.82 10.45 37.59
CA LYS A 33 -7.22 10.03 37.35
C LYS A 33 -7.71 10.37 35.93
N PHE A 34 -6.83 10.23 34.95
CA PHE A 34 -7.02 10.52 33.53
C PHE A 34 -7.21 12.01 33.19
N GLU A 35 -6.68 12.93 33.99
CA GLU A 35 -6.55 14.34 33.60
C GLU A 35 -5.77 14.48 32.29
N TYR A 36 -6.40 15.10 31.30
CA TYR A 36 -5.90 15.35 29.94
C TYR A 36 -6.64 16.57 29.36
N PRO A 37 -5.99 17.46 28.56
CA PRO A 37 -4.59 17.41 28.12
C PRO A 37 -3.58 17.65 29.24
N PHE A 38 -2.36 17.12 29.07
CA PHE A 38 -1.25 17.43 29.98
C PHE A 38 -0.83 18.89 29.84
N ARG A 39 -0.39 19.50 30.95
CA ARG A 39 0.13 20.87 30.97
C ARG A 39 1.61 20.87 30.57
N GLU A 40 2.12 22.01 30.12
CA GLU A 40 3.54 22.15 29.80
C GLU A 40 4.40 21.78 31.02
N LYS A 41 5.48 21.02 30.81
CA LYS A 41 6.36 20.46 31.86
C LYS A 41 5.68 19.49 32.85
N GLU A 42 4.38 19.22 32.74
CA GLU A 42 3.65 18.22 33.54
C GLU A 42 3.28 17.00 32.69
N THR A 43 4.19 16.55 31.82
CA THR A 43 3.96 15.47 30.85
C THR A 43 4.59 14.14 31.30
N PRO A 44 4.33 13.02 30.60
CA PRO A 44 4.92 11.73 30.94
C PRO A 44 6.45 11.71 30.93
N MET A 45 7.08 12.66 30.22
CA MET A 45 8.53 12.85 30.23
C MET A 45 9.03 13.22 31.64
N GLN A 46 8.44 14.26 32.24
CA GLN A 46 8.79 14.75 33.57
C GLN A 46 8.30 13.82 34.68
N TYR A 47 7.11 13.23 34.53
CA TYR A 47 6.63 12.20 35.46
C TYR A 47 7.57 10.98 35.50
N GLY A 48 8.13 10.57 34.35
CA GLY A 48 9.17 9.55 34.27
C GLY A 48 10.44 9.93 35.04
N TYR A 49 10.96 11.15 34.85
CA TYR A 49 12.15 11.61 35.57
C TYR A 49 11.94 11.69 37.08
N LYS A 50 10.77 12.19 37.52
CA LYS A 50 10.38 12.22 38.94
C LYS A 50 10.33 10.82 39.57
N LEU A 51 9.86 9.81 38.82
CA LEU A 51 9.79 8.43 39.29
C LEU A 51 11.16 7.73 39.40
N VAL A 52 12.21 8.23 38.74
CA VAL A 52 13.58 7.69 38.85
C VAL A 52 14.50 8.52 39.76
N GLY A 53 13.97 9.58 40.40
CA GLY A 53 14.74 10.46 41.30
C GLY A 53 15.57 11.54 40.59
N GLU A 54 15.35 11.76 39.31
CA GLU A 54 16.05 12.77 38.49
C GLU A 54 15.31 14.12 38.52
N ASP A 55 15.12 14.67 39.72
CA ASP A 55 14.30 15.88 39.94
C ASP A 55 14.77 17.10 39.13
N ARG A 56 16.07 17.17 38.79
CA ARG A 56 16.64 18.20 37.90
C ARG A 56 15.98 18.21 36.50
N PHE A 57 15.51 17.08 36.01
CA PHE A 57 14.83 16.97 34.72
C PHE A 57 13.29 16.95 34.88
N ALA A 58 12.77 16.74 36.09
CA ALA A 58 11.34 16.70 36.37
C ALA A 58 10.64 18.08 36.31
N THR A 59 11.38 19.19 36.31
CA THR A 59 10.84 20.56 36.20
C THR A 59 11.18 21.25 34.86
N GLU A 60 11.77 20.52 33.92
CA GLU A 60 12.37 21.11 32.72
C GLU A 60 11.66 20.76 31.41
N HIS A 61 11.79 21.65 30.42
CA HIS A 61 11.20 21.41 29.09
C HIS A 61 12.03 20.36 28.32
N THR A 62 11.41 19.54 27.46
CA THR A 62 12.09 18.42 26.78
C THR A 62 13.32 18.87 25.97
N TYR A 63 13.26 20.04 25.32
CA TYR A 63 14.43 20.66 24.66
C TYR A 63 15.52 21.06 25.66
N SER A 64 15.18 21.68 26.81
CA SER A 64 16.14 21.99 27.89
C SER A 64 16.82 20.73 28.43
N ILE A 65 16.08 19.64 28.59
CA ILE A 65 16.60 18.34 29.02
C ILE A 65 17.58 17.79 27.98
N MET A 66 17.25 17.83 26.68
CA MET A 66 18.17 17.45 25.60
C MET A 66 19.41 18.35 25.56
N ALA A 67 19.28 19.65 25.80
CA ALA A 67 20.41 20.59 25.84
C ALA A 67 21.35 20.28 27.02
N MET A 68 20.81 20.17 28.23
CA MET A 68 21.59 19.81 29.43
C MET A 68 22.29 18.44 29.35
N GLN A 69 21.74 17.52 28.55
CA GLN A 69 22.31 16.18 28.31
C GLN A 69 23.21 16.13 27.05
N GLY A 70 23.49 17.27 26.40
CA GLY A 70 24.36 17.34 25.22
C GLY A 70 23.78 16.69 23.95
N ARG A 71 22.47 16.47 23.90
CA ARG A 71 21.78 15.73 22.82
C ARG A 71 21.29 16.63 21.67
N MET A 72 21.24 17.95 21.84
CA MET A 72 20.82 18.89 20.78
C MET A 72 21.64 18.84 19.47
N PRO A 73 22.98 18.64 19.47
CA PRO A 73 23.75 18.44 18.24
C PRO A 73 23.36 17.18 17.45
N SER A 74 22.79 16.16 18.11
CA SER A 74 22.18 15.00 17.46
C SER A 74 20.80 15.36 16.91
N PHE A 75 19.99 16.07 17.69
CA PHE A 75 18.63 16.46 17.30
C PHE A 75 18.64 17.33 16.05
N ASN A 76 19.51 18.34 15.98
CA ASN A 76 19.61 19.23 14.82
C ASN A 76 19.99 18.46 13.54
N ARG A 77 20.88 17.44 13.63
CA ARG A 77 21.22 16.53 12.51
C ARG A 77 20.10 15.58 12.11
N PHE A 78 19.23 15.20 13.03
CA PHE A 78 18.02 14.46 12.68
C PHE A 78 17.07 15.36 11.87
N MET A 79 16.84 16.60 12.31
CA MET A 79 15.95 17.56 11.64
C MET A 79 16.46 17.96 10.24
N GLU A 80 17.78 18.02 10.01
CA GLU A 80 18.40 18.13 8.67
C GLU A 80 17.97 17.02 7.70
N GLY A 81 17.55 15.85 8.21
CA GLY A 81 17.21 14.68 7.41
C GLY A 81 15.97 14.83 6.52
N LYS A 82 15.12 15.86 6.75
CA LYS A 82 13.96 16.23 5.92
C LYS A 82 13.10 15.03 5.48
N PHE A 83 12.84 14.11 6.41
CA PHE A 83 12.07 12.88 6.20
C PHE A 83 10.68 13.18 5.62
N GLY A 84 10.42 12.71 4.40
CA GLY A 84 9.16 12.98 3.70
C GLY A 84 9.03 14.37 3.08
N SER A 85 10.12 15.11 2.87
CA SER A 85 10.05 16.39 2.13
C SER A 85 9.75 16.19 0.64
N PHE A 86 8.89 17.05 0.08
CA PHE A 86 8.33 16.93 -1.27
C PHE A 86 8.83 18.01 -2.25
N GLY A 87 10.11 18.35 -2.20
CA GLY A 87 10.71 19.50 -2.91
C GLY A 87 10.93 20.71 -2.00
N THR A 88 11.49 21.82 -2.53
CA THR A 88 11.87 23.01 -1.75
C THR A 88 10.66 23.85 -1.29
N MET A 89 10.80 24.73 -0.30
CA MET A 89 9.69 25.54 0.20
C MET A 89 9.00 26.36 -0.91
N PRO A 90 9.72 27.09 -1.79
CA PRO A 90 9.09 27.81 -2.91
C PRO A 90 8.34 26.87 -3.88
N GLU A 91 8.88 25.68 -4.18
CA GLU A 91 8.17 24.68 -5.00
C GLU A 91 6.88 24.18 -4.31
N ARG A 92 6.93 23.93 -3.00
CA ARG A 92 5.78 23.48 -2.20
C ARG A 92 4.68 24.55 -2.16
N ALA A 93 5.05 25.81 -1.93
CA ALA A 93 4.12 26.94 -1.98
C ALA A 93 3.46 27.08 -3.36
N LYS A 94 4.26 27.08 -4.43
CA LYS A 94 3.79 27.20 -5.82
C LYS A 94 2.87 26.03 -6.23
N ARG A 95 3.17 24.80 -5.78
CA ARG A 95 2.33 23.61 -6.02
C ARG A 95 0.98 23.66 -5.29
N LEU A 96 0.90 24.38 -4.17
CA LEU A 96 -0.34 24.65 -3.44
C LEU A 96 -1.09 25.90 -3.95
N GLY A 97 -0.64 26.49 -5.07
CA GLY A 97 -1.25 27.68 -5.66
C GLY A 97 -0.92 29.00 -4.94
N TYR A 98 0.00 29.00 -3.98
CA TYR A 98 0.43 30.22 -3.30
C TYR A 98 1.54 30.92 -4.10
N ASP A 99 1.24 32.12 -4.59
CA ASP A 99 2.19 32.96 -5.31
C ASP A 99 3.17 33.65 -4.34
N LEU A 100 4.27 32.94 -4.06
CA LEU A 100 5.38 33.47 -3.27
C LEU A 100 6.18 34.55 -4.03
N ASP A 101 6.16 34.51 -5.37
CA ASP A 101 6.83 35.49 -6.23
C ASP A 101 6.18 36.87 -6.04
N ALA A 102 4.84 36.95 -6.11
CA ALA A 102 4.07 38.18 -5.88
C ALA A 102 4.19 38.77 -4.46
N VAL A 103 4.75 38.05 -3.49
CA VAL A 103 5.06 38.55 -2.14
C VAL A 103 6.53 38.94 -2.03
N LEU A 104 7.48 38.05 -2.34
CA LEU A 104 8.92 38.30 -2.16
C LEU A 104 9.54 39.20 -3.23
N LEU A 105 8.81 39.53 -4.30
CA LEU A 105 9.22 40.53 -5.30
C LEU A 105 8.91 41.99 -4.89
N ARG A 106 8.09 42.20 -3.85
CA ARG A 106 7.64 43.53 -3.39
C ARG A 106 8.77 44.31 -2.69
N ASN A 107 8.63 45.63 -2.65
CA ASN A 107 9.56 46.56 -1.98
C ASN A 107 8.96 47.17 -0.70
N ASP A 108 7.90 46.58 -0.14
CA ASP A 108 7.16 47.13 1.02
C ASP A 108 7.92 46.99 2.37
N SER A 109 9.01 46.22 2.38
CA SER A 109 9.87 46.00 3.55
C SER A 109 11.25 45.49 3.10
N GLU A 110 12.30 45.88 3.83
CA GLU A 110 13.66 45.36 3.64
C GLU A 110 13.81 43.92 4.16
N ILE A 111 12.90 43.47 5.03
CA ILE A 111 12.92 42.14 5.63
C ILE A 111 11.94 41.24 4.88
N ALA A 112 12.50 40.33 4.08
CA ALA A 112 11.73 39.44 3.20
C ALA A 112 11.14 38.25 3.96
N VAL A 113 11.93 37.54 4.76
CA VAL A 113 11.48 36.35 5.51
C VAL A 113 12.07 36.32 6.91
N VAL A 114 11.20 36.12 7.90
CA VAL A 114 11.54 35.71 9.27
C VAL A 114 11.15 34.24 9.44
N ASP A 115 12.10 33.36 9.76
CA ASP A 115 11.89 31.93 10.00
C ASP A 115 11.90 31.66 11.51
N ILE A 116 10.73 31.37 12.08
CA ILE A 116 10.51 31.25 13.53
C ILE A 116 10.64 29.77 13.92
N GLY A 117 11.63 29.45 14.75
CA GLY A 117 11.99 28.08 15.13
C GLY A 117 12.63 27.27 13.98
N GLY A 118 13.27 27.95 13.01
CA GLY A 118 13.85 27.31 11.83
C GLY A 118 15.10 26.45 12.07
N GLY A 119 15.54 26.28 13.33
CA GLY A 119 16.64 25.41 13.73
C GLY A 119 17.98 25.83 13.12
N ARG A 120 18.39 25.20 12.00
CA ARG A 120 19.62 25.54 11.27
C ARG A 120 19.43 26.55 10.13
N GLY A 121 18.19 26.96 9.84
CA GLY A 121 17.85 27.93 8.78
C GLY A 121 17.80 27.36 7.35
N GLU A 122 17.72 26.03 7.19
CA GLU A 122 17.72 25.37 5.89
C GLU A 122 16.57 25.82 4.96
N MET A 123 15.42 26.23 5.53
CA MET A 123 14.29 26.79 4.79
C MET A 123 14.65 28.15 4.18
N LEU A 124 15.30 29.04 4.95
CA LEU A 124 15.83 30.31 4.41
C LEU A 124 16.90 30.09 3.34
N LEU A 125 17.72 29.03 3.44
CA LEU A 125 18.68 28.69 2.39
C LEU A 125 17.99 28.17 1.12
N GLU A 126 16.88 27.43 1.21
CA GLU A 126 16.02 27.10 0.06
C GLU A 126 15.46 28.37 -0.60
N VAL A 127 14.94 29.32 0.20
CA VAL A 127 14.48 30.63 -0.29
C VAL A 127 15.60 31.41 -0.97
N LYS A 128 16.78 31.52 -0.35
CA LYS A 128 17.93 32.26 -0.88
C LYS A 128 18.44 31.69 -2.21
N ARG A 129 18.43 30.35 -2.37
CA ARG A 129 18.77 29.67 -3.63
C ARG A 129 17.74 29.96 -4.73
N ALA A 130 16.45 30.04 -4.39
CA ALA A 130 15.38 30.37 -5.34
C ALA A 130 15.31 31.86 -5.70
N TYR A 131 15.67 32.74 -4.77
CA TYR A 131 15.66 34.19 -4.93
C TYR A 131 17.04 34.82 -4.63
N PRO A 132 18.07 34.63 -5.48
CA PRO A 132 19.44 35.08 -5.20
C PRO A 132 19.63 36.59 -5.00
N ARG A 133 18.59 37.40 -5.31
CA ARG A 133 18.53 38.84 -5.03
C ARG A 133 18.37 39.17 -3.54
N LEU A 134 17.94 38.22 -2.70
CA LEU A 134 17.68 38.45 -1.28
C LEU A 134 18.99 38.46 -0.50
N THR A 135 19.24 39.57 0.19
CA THR A 135 20.45 39.77 0.99
C THR A 135 20.37 39.02 2.32
N LYS A 136 21.53 38.80 2.96
CA LYS A 136 21.63 38.23 4.32
C LYS A 136 20.73 38.96 5.32
N GLN A 137 20.65 40.29 5.21
CA GLN A 137 19.87 41.17 6.08
C GLN A 137 18.36 40.95 5.91
N SER A 138 17.90 40.61 4.70
CA SER A 138 16.49 40.34 4.40
C SER A 138 15.98 38.97 4.86
N LEU A 139 16.87 38.10 5.36
CA LEU A 139 16.59 36.72 5.75
C LEU A 139 17.00 36.49 7.22
N ILE A 140 16.01 36.47 8.11
CA ILE A 140 16.22 36.41 9.57
C ILE A 140 15.75 35.06 10.12
N LEU A 141 16.67 34.32 10.74
CA LEU A 141 16.36 33.14 11.53
C LEU A 141 16.16 33.52 13.00
N GLN A 142 15.04 33.11 13.58
CA GLN A 142 14.77 33.22 15.01
C GLN A 142 14.70 31.83 15.64
N ASP A 143 15.53 31.57 16.65
CA ASP A 143 15.50 30.31 17.42
C ASP A 143 15.84 30.55 18.90
N TYR A 144 15.49 29.61 19.77
CA TYR A 144 15.82 29.65 21.19
C TYR A 144 17.23 29.08 21.46
N HIS A 145 17.66 28.10 20.66
CA HIS A 145 18.99 27.49 20.72
C HIS A 145 19.64 27.49 19.32
N PRO A 146 20.05 28.68 18.78
CA PRO A 146 20.63 28.84 17.44
C PRO A 146 22.07 28.28 17.28
N GLU A 147 22.42 27.24 18.03
CA GLU A 147 23.71 26.57 17.94
C GLU A 147 23.78 25.72 16.66
N LEU A 148 24.90 25.87 15.93
CA LEU A 148 25.19 25.21 14.63
C LEU A 148 24.47 25.83 13.39
N VAL A 149 23.96 27.06 13.45
CA VAL A 149 23.39 27.76 12.27
C VAL A 149 24.47 28.16 11.24
N ASN A 150 24.11 28.22 9.94
CA ASN A 150 24.92 28.86 8.89
C ASN A 150 24.89 30.40 9.02
N ALA A 151 25.61 30.92 10.02
CA ALA A 151 25.67 32.34 10.36
C ALA A 151 26.48 33.19 9.34
N GLU A 152 27.14 32.58 8.36
CA GLU A 152 27.74 33.30 7.24
C GLU A 152 26.66 33.83 6.29
N GLU A 153 25.65 33.00 6.00
CA GLU A 153 24.67 33.26 4.94
C GLU A 153 23.37 33.95 5.38
N LEU A 154 23.01 33.86 6.67
CA LEU A 154 21.74 34.28 7.25
C LEU A 154 21.94 35.26 8.42
N THR A 155 20.96 36.12 8.68
CA THR A 155 20.93 36.92 9.92
C THR A 155 20.31 36.06 11.03
N VAL A 156 21.00 35.91 12.16
CA VAL A 156 20.59 34.98 13.25
C VAL A 156 20.25 35.77 14.50
N MET A 157 19.10 35.47 15.10
CA MET A 157 18.56 36.14 16.29
C MET A 157 18.11 35.10 17.31
N ASN A 158 18.50 35.25 18.58
CA ASN A 158 17.88 34.47 19.64
C ASN A 158 16.51 35.08 19.97
N TRP A 159 15.45 34.27 19.98
CA TRP A 159 14.13 34.69 20.43
C TRP A 159 13.37 33.57 21.14
N ASN A 160 13.08 33.73 22.43
CA ASN A 160 12.20 32.83 23.18
C ASN A 160 10.73 33.22 22.98
N PHE A 161 10.10 32.69 21.94
CA PHE A 161 8.70 33.01 21.64
C PHE A 161 7.70 32.56 22.72
N LYS A 162 8.07 31.65 23.63
CA LYS A 162 7.22 31.21 24.76
C LYS A 162 7.21 32.18 25.95
N ASP A 163 8.24 33.00 26.11
CA ASP A 163 8.33 33.96 27.23
C ASP A 163 7.26 35.05 27.12
N ASN A 164 6.39 35.22 28.12
CA ASN A 164 5.21 36.08 28.01
C ASN A 164 5.57 37.53 27.66
N ASP A 165 6.61 38.07 28.29
CA ASP A 165 7.04 39.47 28.13
C ASP A 165 7.97 39.68 26.92
N SER A 166 8.13 38.66 26.07
CA SER A 166 8.89 38.72 24.81
C SER A 166 7.97 38.88 23.59
N PRO A 167 7.69 40.12 23.12
CA PRO A 167 7.00 40.35 21.85
C PRO A 167 7.88 39.93 20.65
N GLN A 168 7.31 39.85 19.45
CA GLN A 168 8.07 39.62 18.21
C GLN A 168 8.93 40.87 17.89
N PRO A 169 10.27 40.81 17.94
CA PRO A 169 11.12 42.00 17.76
C PRO A 169 11.16 42.51 16.31
N ILE A 170 10.92 41.65 15.31
CA ILE A 170 10.95 42.03 13.90
C ILE A 170 9.57 42.51 13.45
N GLN A 171 9.49 43.77 13.06
CA GLN A 171 8.25 44.46 12.67
C GLN A 171 8.14 44.57 11.14
N GLY A 172 6.93 44.37 10.59
CA GLY A 172 6.61 44.67 9.20
C GLY A 172 7.31 43.83 8.12
N ALA A 173 7.82 42.64 8.44
CA ALA A 173 8.43 41.76 7.43
C ALA A 173 7.41 41.30 6.36
N LEU A 174 7.87 40.97 5.14
CA LEU A 174 6.97 40.47 4.09
C LEU A 174 6.38 39.11 4.46
N VAL A 175 7.18 38.20 5.01
CA VAL A 175 6.78 36.86 5.46
C VAL A 175 7.29 36.55 6.86
N TYR A 176 6.40 36.06 7.73
CA TYR A 176 6.71 35.34 8.96
C TYR A 176 6.39 33.85 8.73
N SER A 177 7.42 33.01 8.70
CA SER A 177 7.30 31.57 8.43
C SER A 177 7.40 30.78 9.73
N LEU A 178 6.53 29.77 9.87
CA LEU A 178 6.57 28.79 10.95
C LEU A 178 6.51 27.39 10.33
N THR A 179 7.61 26.66 10.41
CA THR A 179 7.68 25.28 9.92
C THR A 179 7.77 24.32 11.10
N HIS A 180 6.77 23.44 11.26
CA HIS A 180 6.78 22.41 12.31
C HIS A 180 6.86 22.94 13.76
N ILE A 181 6.20 24.07 14.02
CA ILE A 181 6.16 24.75 15.32
C ILE A 181 4.84 24.52 16.05
N TYR A 182 3.70 24.75 15.39
CA TYR A 182 2.40 24.77 16.04
C TYR A 182 1.95 23.39 16.52
N HIS A 183 2.43 22.29 15.92
CA HIS A 183 2.14 20.96 16.43
C HIS A 183 2.85 20.61 17.76
N ASN A 184 3.81 21.44 18.19
CA ASN A 184 4.53 21.30 19.46
C ASN A 184 3.97 22.21 20.58
N LEU A 185 2.84 22.88 20.33
CA LEU A 185 2.20 23.84 21.25
C LEU A 185 0.78 23.40 21.59
N SER A 186 0.32 23.73 22.80
CA SER A 186 -1.11 23.72 23.13
C SER A 186 -1.82 24.88 22.41
N ASP A 187 -3.14 24.77 22.23
CA ASP A 187 -3.94 25.77 21.52
C ASP A 187 -3.82 27.18 22.14
N LEU A 188 -3.66 27.27 23.47
CA LEU A 188 -3.40 28.53 24.18
C LEU A 188 -2.01 29.12 23.89
N GLU A 189 -0.96 28.30 23.82
CA GLU A 189 0.39 28.74 23.43
C GLU A 189 0.42 29.15 21.95
N ALA A 190 -0.27 28.39 21.08
CA ALA A 190 -0.43 28.71 19.67
C ALA A 190 -1.12 30.06 19.47
N LEU A 191 -2.22 30.33 20.19
CA LEU A 191 -2.90 31.63 20.17
C LEU A 191 -2.02 32.78 20.70
N ARG A 192 -1.20 32.56 21.74
CA ARG A 192 -0.24 33.56 22.24
C ARG A 192 0.83 33.87 21.20
N LEU A 193 1.43 32.85 20.58
CA LEU A 193 2.41 33.01 19.50
C LEU A 193 1.80 33.77 18.30
N MET A 194 0.61 33.37 17.88
CA MET A 194 -0.11 34.02 16.78
C MET A 194 -0.42 35.48 17.08
N LYS A 195 -0.84 35.82 18.31
CA LYS A 195 -1.04 37.23 18.73
C LYS A 195 0.26 38.05 18.68
N LYS A 196 1.39 37.50 19.15
CA LYS A 196 2.69 38.19 19.09
C LYS A 196 3.13 38.50 17.66
N ILE A 197 2.93 37.55 16.75
CA ILE A 197 3.26 37.72 15.32
C ILE A 197 2.30 38.72 14.68
N ALA A 198 0.99 38.58 14.89
CA ALA A 198 -0.02 39.50 14.36
C ALA A 198 0.19 40.95 14.83
N ALA A 199 0.64 41.17 16.08
CA ALA A 199 0.97 42.49 16.60
C ALA A 199 2.21 43.13 15.93
N ALA A 200 3.06 42.34 15.26
CA ALA A 200 4.21 42.80 14.51
C ALA A 200 3.98 42.86 12.97
N MET A 201 2.83 42.37 12.49
CA MET A 201 2.50 42.32 11.07
C MET A 201 1.97 43.67 10.56
N ALA A 202 2.50 44.11 9.41
CA ALA A 202 1.93 45.20 8.63
C ALA A 202 0.86 44.67 7.64
N PRO A 203 0.04 45.52 7.00
CA PRO A 203 -1.00 45.07 6.06
C PRO A 203 -0.48 44.24 4.87
N HIS A 204 0.78 44.45 4.47
CA HIS A 204 1.45 43.64 3.44
C HIS A 204 2.00 42.31 3.95
N SER A 205 2.28 42.18 5.26
CA SER A 205 2.88 40.99 5.87
C SER A 205 2.00 39.75 5.73
N ARG A 206 2.62 38.58 5.61
CA ARG A 206 1.93 37.27 5.56
C ARG A 206 2.53 36.33 6.59
N MET A 207 1.68 35.59 7.30
CA MET A 207 2.11 34.47 8.15
C MET A 207 1.93 33.17 7.36
N LEU A 208 3.00 32.40 7.18
CA LEU A 208 2.98 31.09 6.51
C LEU A 208 3.15 29.99 7.55
N ILE A 209 2.20 29.05 7.56
CA ILE A 209 2.20 27.90 8.47
C ILE A 209 2.46 26.64 7.65
N HIS A 210 3.64 26.06 7.81
CA HIS A 210 4.05 24.83 7.14
C HIS A 210 3.91 23.65 8.12
N GLU A 211 2.72 23.03 8.10
CA GLU A 211 2.35 21.93 8.99
C GLU A 211 1.61 20.80 8.27
N PHE A 212 1.59 19.61 8.89
CA PHE A 212 0.73 18.52 8.46
C PHE A 212 -0.68 18.69 9.02
N SER A 213 -1.70 18.65 8.17
CA SER A 213 -3.09 18.67 8.62
C SER A 213 -3.44 17.37 9.36
N LYS A 214 -4.01 17.51 10.57
CA LYS A 214 -4.50 16.37 11.37
C LYS A 214 -5.63 15.67 10.60
N ASN A 215 -5.36 14.48 10.04
CA ASN A 215 -6.37 13.61 9.46
C ASN A 215 -6.27 12.18 10.02
N ALA A 216 -7.31 11.38 9.80
CA ALA A 216 -7.43 10.02 10.34
C ALA A 216 -6.36 9.02 9.85
N THR A 217 -5.56 9.40 8.83
CA THR A 217 -4.42 8.63 8.32
C THR A 217 -3.12 9.07 9.00
N TYR A 218 -2.91 10.37 9.26
CA TYR A 218 -1.76 10.86 10.03
C TYR A 218 -1.75 10.33 11.47
N GLY A 219 -2.93 10.24 12.11
CA GLY A 219 -3.07 9.57 13.42
C GLY A 219 -2.63 8.10 13.42
N LYS A 220 -2.56 7.45 12.25
CA LYS A 220 -2.06 6.09 12.08
C LYS A 220 -0.59 6.00 11.71
N MET A 221 0.08 7.06 11.22
CA MET A 221 1.46 6.98 10.69
C MET A 221 2.44 6.32 11.67
N HIS A 222 2.48 6.78 12.93
CA HIS A 222 3.32 6.18 13.97
C HIS A 222 2.88 4.76 14.37
N ALA A 223 1.59 4.44 14.31
CA ALA A 223 1.10 3.08 14.53
C ALA A 223 1.43 2.13 13.36
N THR A 224 1.45 2.62 12.12
CA THR A 224 1.88 1.86 10.93
C THR A 224 3.39 1.63 10.87
N MET A 225 4.18 2.34 11.69
CA MET A 225 5.58 2.01 11.98
C MET A 225 5.74 0.96 13.11
N ILE A 226 4.64 0.43 13.64
CA ILE A 226 4.64 -0.57 14.73
C ILE A 226 3.84 -1.82 14.34
N GLU A 227 2.80 -1.68 13.50
CA GLU A 227 1.75 -2.70 13.33
C GLU A 227 1.31 -2.97 11.88
N LEU A 228 2.20 -2.75 10.88
CA LEU A 228 1.91 -3.06 9.47
C LEU A 228 1.48 -4.52 9.26
N GLY A 229 2.07 -5.46 10.03
CA GLY A 229 1.79 -6.90 9.95
C GLY A 229 0.31 -7.26 10.12
N THR A 230 -0.32 -6.80 11.21
CA THR A 230 -1.69 -7.23 11.59
C THR A 230 -2.71 -6.92 10.49
N SER A 231 -2.67 -5.70 9.94
CA SER A 231 -3.59 -5.29 8.87
C SER A 231 -3.38 -6.09 7.57
N VAL A 232 -2.12 -6.37 7.22
CA VAL A 232 -1.79 -7.15 6.01
C VAL A 232 -2.24 -8.61 6.15
N PHE A 233 -1.97 -9.27 7.28
CA PHE A 233 -2.33 -10.68 7.44
C PHE A 233 -3.85 -10.90 7.58
N ILE A 234 -4.60 -9.95 8.14
CA ILE A 234 -6.07 -9.95 8.08
C ILE A 234 -6.55 -9.84 6.62
N GLY A 235 -6.00 -8.91 5.84
CA GLY A 235 -6.32 -8.77 4.41
C GLY A 235 -6.05 -10.05 3.61
N CYS A 236 -4.94 -10.74 3.90
CA CYS A 236 -4.63 -12.03 3.30
C CYS A 236 -5.65 -13.12 3.65
N TRP A 237 -6.12 -13.22 4.90
CA TRP A 237 -7.17 -14.18 5.28
C TRP A 237 -8.50 -13.90 4.57
N VAL A 238 -8.89 -12.63 4.42
CA VAL A 238 -10.07 -12.24 3.64
C VAL A 238 -9.94 -12.68 2.18
N LEU A 239 -8.75 -12.51 1.58
CA LEU A 239 -8.47 -12.94 0.22
C LEU A 239 -8.44 -14.48 0.08
N THR A 240 -7.95 -15.20 1.09
CA THR A 240 -8.04 -16.67 1.20
C THR A 240 -9.51 -17.11 1.15
N GLY A 241 -10.38 -16.47 1.95
CA GLY A 241 -11.81 -16.74 1.98
C GLY A 241 -12.54 -16.40 0.68
N PHE A 242 -12.12 -15.36 -0.04
CA PHE A 242 -12.64 -15.05 -1.37
C PHE A 242 -12.29 -16.16 -2.38
N VAL A 243 -11.05 -16.66 -2.37
CA VAL A 243 -10.65 -17.77 -3.24
C VAL A 243 -11.34 -19.08 -2.87
N PHE A 244 -11.62 -19.32 -1.58
CA PHE A 244 -12.48 -20.43 -1.17
C PHE A 244 -13.85 -20.39 -1.84
N LEU A 245 -14.55 -19.25 -1.78
CA LEU A 245 -15.88 -19.09 -2.39
C LEU A 245 -15.83 -19.26 -3.92
N VAL A 246 -14.80 -18.73 -4.56
CA VAL A 246 -14.51 -18.90 -6.00
C VAL A 246 -14.33 -20.37 -6.39
N LEU A 247 -13.54 -21.13 -5.62
CA LEU A 247 -13.31 -22.55 -5.88
C LEU A 247 -14.55 -23.40 -5.51
N ALA A 248 -15.21 -23.11 -4.40
CA ALA A 248 -16.44 -23.78 -3.98
C ALA A 248 -17.55 -23.61 -5.03
N PHE A 249 -17.73 -22.41 -5.61
CA PHE A 249 -18.64 -22.19 -6.73
C PHE A 249 -18.24 -23.02 -7.97
N ARG A 250 -16.94 -23.07 -8.30
CA ARG A 250 -16.40 -23.93 -9.37
C ARG A 250 -16.78 -25.40 -9.17
N TYR A 251 -16.56 -25.95 -7.98
CA TYR A 251 -16.85 -27.35 -7.68
C TYR A 251 -18.37 -27.62 -7.62
N ALA A 252 -19.15 -26.71 -7.02
CA ALA A 252 -20.61 -26.83 -6.92
C ALA A 252 -21.27 -26.85 -8.31
N VAL A 253 -20.88 -25.94 -9.22
CA VAL A 253 -21.42 -25.95 -10.60
C VAL A 253 -20.99 -27.20 -11.36
N LYS A 254 -19.75 -27.69 -11.21
CA LYS A 254 -19.32 -28.96 -11.83
C LYS A 254 -20.09 -30.17 -11.29
N ALA A 255 -20.31 -30.25 -9.98
CA ALA A 255 -21.11 -31.31 -9.37
C ALA A 255 -22.59 -31.26 -9.82
N TRP A 256 -23.19 -30.07 -9.85
CA TRP A 256 -24.55 -29.83 -10.32
C TRP A 256 -24.72 -30.24 -11.81
N VAL A 257 -23.77 -29.87 -12.67
CA VAL A 257 -23.70 -30.28 -14.08
C VAL A 257 -23.55 -31.79 -14.23
N ALA A 258 -22.73 -32.45 -13.39
CA ALA A 258 -22.56 -33.89 -13.40
C ALA A 258 -23.80 -34.66 -12.91
N TRP A 259 -24.62 -34.06 -12.04
CA TRP A 259 -25.79 -34.71 -11.43
C TRP A 259 -27.08 -34.49 -12.22
N LEU A 260 -27.42 -33.25 -12.60
CA LEU A 260 -28.72 -32.91 -13.20
C LEU A 260 -28.82 -33.12 -14.72
N LEU A 261 -27.72 -33.13 -15.48
CA LEU A 261 -27.82 -33.35 -16.92
C LEU A 261 -28.21 -34.82 -17.21
N PRO A 262 -29.15 -35.09 -18.14
CA PRO A 262 -29.40 -36.45 -18.60
C PRO A 262 -28.14 -37.00 -19.28
N THR A 263 -27.91 -38.31 -19.21
CA THR A 263 -26.69 -38.98 -19.72
C THR A 263 -26.39 -38.65 -21.18
N VAL A 264 -27.43 -38.47 -22.00
CA VAL A 264 -27.35 -38.09 -23.44
C VAL A 264 -26.82 -36.67 -23.69
N SER A 265 -26.63 -35.86 -22.64
CA SER A 265 -26.16 -34.47 -22.73
C SER A 265 -25.02 -34.14 -21.75
N LYS A 266 -24.47 -35.14 -21.05
CA LYS A 266 -23.29 -34.95 -20.21
C LYS A 266 -22.05 -34.75 -21.10
N PRO A 267 -21.16 -33.78 -20.81
CA PRO A 267 -19.82 -33.78 -21.38
C PRO A 267 -19.09 -35.08 -20.99
N GLU A 268 -18.35 -35.69 -21.92
CA GLU A 268 -17.55 -36.90 -21.65
C GLU A 268 -16.61 -36.75 -20.45
N ARG A 269 -16.19 -35.52 -20.15
CA ARG A 269 -15.36 -35.19 -19.01
C ARG A 269 -15.82 -33.90 -18.32
N VAL A 270 -16.53 -34.03 -17.19
CA VAL A 270 -16.87 -32.90 -16.30
C VAL A 270 -15.70 -32.60 -15.34
N TRP A 271 -15.04 -33.64 -14.82
CA TRP A 271 -13.94 -33.56 -13.87
C TRP A 271 -12.59 -33.74 -14.58
N GLY A 272 -11.71 -32.76 -14.41
CA GLY A 272 -10.38 -32.71 -15.00
C GLY A 272 -9.26 -32.92 -13.97
N LEU A 273 -8.04 -33.19 -14.43
CA LEU A 273 -6.89 -33.26 -13.52
C LEU A 273 -6.56 -31.88 -12.94
N GLU A 274 -6.87 -30.81 -13.67
CA GLU A 274 -6.74 -29.43 -13.17
C GLU A 274 -7.56 -29.21 -11.89
N ASP A 275 -8.74 -29.83 -11.76
CA ASP A 275 -9.60 -29.67 -10.59
C ASP A 275 -8.97 -30.24 -9.31
N LEU A 276 -8.19 -31.32 -9.43
CA LEU A 276 -7.40 -31.88 -8.35
C LEU A 276 -6.21 -30.97 -8.02
N PHE A 277 -5.51 -30.45 -9.03
CA PHE A 277 -4.38 -29.54 -8.81
C PHE A 277 -4.77 -28.20 -8.19
N TYR A 278 -5.95 -27.62 -8.51
CA TYR A 278 -6.46 -26.44 -7.78
C TYR A 278 -6.79 -26.78 -6.32
N GLY A 279 -7.39 -27.94 -6.05
CA GLY A 279 -7.74 -28.36 -4.69
C GLY A 279 -6.52 -28.60 -3.81
N LEU A 280 -5.49 -29.27 -4.36
CA LEU A 280 -4.20 -29.44 -3.70
C LEU A 280 -3.47 -28.10 -3.52
N GLY A 281 -3.41 -27.26 -4.56
CA GLY A 281 -2.78 -25.94 -4.47
C GLY A 281 -3.38 -25.07 -3.37
N TYR A 282 -4.73 -25.02 -3.30
CA TYR A 282 -5.44 -24.31 -2.24
C TYR A 282 -5.23 -24.94 -0.85
N ALA A 283 -5.13 -26.27 -0.73
CA ALA A 283 -4.83 -26.91 0.54
C ALA A 283 -3.42 -26.55 1.06
N PHE A 284 -2.39 -26.56 0.19
CA PHE A 284 -1.05 -26.10 0.53
C PHE A 284 -1.02 -24.61 0.91
N ASP A 285 -1.79 -23.78 0.20
CA ASP A 285 -1.93 -22.35 0.46
C ASP A 285 -2.49 -22.04 1.86
N VAL A 286 -3.55 -22.74 2.26
CA VAL A 286 -4.18 -22.59 3.59
C VAL A 286 -3.21 -23.02 4.69
N VAL A 287 -2.45 -24.11 4.50
CA VAL A 287 -1.45 -24.54 5.50
C VAL A 287 -0.29 -23.53 5.61
N HIS A 288 0.18 -22.98 4.48
CA HIS A 288 1.10 -21.83 4.49
C HIS A 288 0.54 -20.65 5.31
N MET A 289 -0.77 -20.36 5.19
CA MET A 289 -1.38 -19.24 5.93
C MET A 289 -1.66 -19.51 7.41
N VAL A 290 -1.91 -20.76 7.80
CA VAL A 290 -1.90 -21.16 9.22
C VAL A 290 -0.51 -20.95 9.83
N PHE A 291 0.57 -21.25 9.10
CA PHE A 291 1.94 -21.00 9.58
C PHE A 291 2.30 -19.51 9.62
N ILE A 292 1.97 -18.71 8.61
CA ILE A 292 2.17 -17.24 8.62
C ILE A 292 1.39 -16.59 9.77
N TRP A 293 0.13 -16.98 9.98
CA TRP A 293 -0.67 -16.48 11.11
C TRP A 293 -0.04 -16.83 12.47
N LYS A 294 0.45 -18.06 12.61
CA LYS A 294 1.17 -18.47 13.82
C LYS A 294 2.50 -17.71 13.99
N SER A 295 3.17 -17.36 12.91
CA SER A 295 4.37 -16.51 12.94
C SER A 295 4.05 -15.07 13.38
N HIS A 296 2.95 -14.48 12.89
CA HIS A 296 2.43 -13.17 13.34
C HIS A 296 2.14 -13.14 14.84
N GLN A 297 1.49 -14.19 15.39
CA GLN A 297 1.27 -14.33 16.83
C GLN A 297 2.56 -14.33 17.67
N TRP A 298 3.69 -14.79 17.10
CA TRP A 298 5.02 -14.72 17.75
C TRP A 298 5.80 -13.43 17.44
N GLY A 299 5.33 -12.56 16.54
CA GLY A 299 5.91 -11.25 16.28
C GLY A 299 6.20 -10.89 14.83
N LEU A 300 5.87 -11.74 13.84
CA LEU A 300 6.05 -11.40 12.42
C LEU A 300 5.27 -10.12 12.07
N GLY A 301 5.91 -9.21 11.34
CA GLY A 301 5.36 -7.89 11.05
C GLY A 301 5.44 -6.88 12.19
N ARG A 302 6.38 -7.09 13.12
CA ARG A 302 6.94 -6.08 14.02
C ARG A 302 8.46 -5.99 13.78
N HIS A 303 9.04 -4.81 13.98
CA HIS A 303 10.48 -4.61 13.84
C HIS A 303 11.28 -5.56 14.76
N PHE A 304 12.30 -6.21 14.20
CA PHE A 304 13.08 -7.29 14.84
C PHE A 304 13.64 -6.90 16.21
N TYR A 305 14.01 -5.62 16.37
CA TYR A 305 14.50 -5.04 17.61
C TYR A 305 13.54 -5.26 18.80
N TYR A 306 12.23 -5.02 18.63
CA TYR A 306 11.23 -5.09 19.71
C TYR A 306 10.82 -6.51 20.13
N LEU A 307 11.30 -7.54 19.44
CA LEU A 307 11.00 -8.94 19.75
C LEU A 307 12.03 -9.53 20.72
N SER A 308 11.57 -10.31 21.69
CA SER A 308 12.47 -11.12 22.54
C SER A 308 13.18 -12.23 21.73
N PRO A 309 14.32 -12.78 22.19
CA PRO A 309 15.02 -13.85 21.47
C PRO A 309 14.15 -15.08 21.15
N VAL A 310 13.24 -15.44 22.07
CA VAL A 310 12.29 -16.55 21.89
C VAL A 310 11.25 -16.22 20.81
N GLN A 311 10.70 -15.00 20.83
CA GLN A 311 9.78 -14.51 19.79
C GLN A 311 10.44 -14.49 18.41
N ARG A 312 11.68 -13.95 18.30
CA ARG A 312 12.46 -13.93 17.04
C ARG A 312 12.63 -15.33 16.45
N ASN A 313 13.05 -16.30 17.26
CA ASN A 313 13.19 -17.70 16.82
C ASN A 313 11.83 -18.25 16.36
N LEU A 314 10.78 -18.16 17.18
CA LEU A 314 9.48 -18.76 16.87
C LEU A 314 8.76 -18.10 15.68
N SER A 315 8.94 -16.79 15.46
CA SER A 315 8.44 -16.14 14.23
C SER A 315 9.20 -16.63 13.00
N MET A 316 10.53 -16.62 13.01
CA MET A 316 11.35 -17.10 11.88
C MET A 316 11.06 -18.58 11.58
N LYS A 317 10.92 -19.42 12.62
CA LYS A 317 10.60 -20.84 12.51
C LYS A 317 9.33 -21.10 11.70
N TYR A 318 8.23 -20.44 12.06
CA TYR A 318 6.97 -20.64 11.35
C TYR A 318 6.94 -19.96 9.97
N ASP A 319 7.70 -18.88 9.76
CA ASP A 319 7.87 -18.28 8.44
C ASP A 319 8.62 -19.24 7.48
N PHE A 320 9.83 -19.68 7.85
CA PHE A 320 10.66 -20.57 7.02
C PHE A 320 9.98 -21.92 6.73
N ILE A 321 9.25 -22.50 7.69
CA ILE A 321 8.45 -23.72 7.47
C ILE A 321 7.34 -23.49 6.42
N SER A 322 6.84 -22.26 6.29
CA SER A 322 5.77 -21.91 5.35
C SER A 322 6.26 -21.65 3.92
N GLN A 323 7.50 -21.22 3.73
CA GLN A 323 8.05 -20.84 2.41
C GLN A 323 7.99 -21.98 1.36
N PRO A 324 8.34 -23.26 1.66
CA PRO A 324 8.17 -24.36 0.71
C PRO A 324 6.71 -24.63 0.33
N LEU A 325 5.78 -24.39 1.26
CA LEU A 325 4.35 -24.64 1.05
C LEU A 325 3.73 -23.58 0.11
N ALA A 326 4.18 -22.33 0.22
CA ALA A 326 3.84 -21.27 -0.73
C ALA A 326 4.29 -21.63 -2.16
N VAL A 327 5.57 -21.99 -2.33
CA VAL A 327 6.12 -22.38 -3.65
C VAL A 327 5.41 -23.61 -4.22
N ALA A 328 4.98 -24.56 -3.37
CA ALA A 328 4.17 -25.70 -3.78
C ALA A 328 2.76 -25.28 -4.22
N ALA A 329 2.07 -24.42 -3.47
CA ALA A 329 0.74 -23.89 -3.82
C ALA A 329 0.75 -23.17 -5.18
N ALA A 330 1.75 -22.30 -5.37
CA ALA A 330 2.03 -21.59 -6.61
C ALA A 330 2.23 -22.54 -7.81
N MET A 331 3.07 -23.57 -7.62
CA MET A 331 3.40 -24.55 -8.66
C MET A 331 2.19 -25.41 -9.05
N LEU A 332 1.42 -25.91 -8.07
CA LEU A 332 0.24 -26.74 -8.30
C LEU A 332 -0.86 -25.94 -9.03
N SER A 333 -1.09 -24.69 -8.62
CA SER A 333 -2.08 -23.81 -9.23
C SER A 333 -1.74 -23.45 -10.68
N ARG A 334 -0.46 -23.16 -10.99
CA ARG A 334 0.00 -22.96 -12.37
C ARG A 334 -0.11 -24.24 -13.21
N THR A 335 0.28 -25.39 -12.65
CA THR A 335 0.13 -26.71 -13.29
C THR A 335 -1.32 -26.99 -13.70
N ALA A 336 -2.28 -26.61 -12.86
CA ALA A 336 -3.71 -26.73 -13.18
C ALA A 336 -4.14 -25.86 -14.38
N VAL A 337 -3.69 -24.60 -14.47
CA VAL A 337 -3.96 -23.72 -15.64
C VAL A 337 -3.33 -24.28 -16.91
N ILE A 338 -2.09 -24.78 -16.81
CA ILE A 338 -1.34 -25.36 -17.93
C ILE A 338 -2.06 -26.63 -18.47
N ILE A 339 -2.51 -27.52 -17.58
CA ILE A 339 -3.28 -28.72 -17.94
C ILE A 339 -4.64 -28.35 -18.58
N PHE A 340 -5.31 -27.30 -18.07
CA PHE A 340 -6.55 -26.79 -18.65
C PHE A 340 -6.34 -26.27 -20.09
N LEU A 341 -5.35 -25.40 -20.32
CA LEU A 341 -5.04 -24.88 -21.65
C LEU A 341 -4.58 -25.98 -22.61
N TYR A 342 -3.80 -26.95 -22.13
CA TYR A 342 -3.43 -28.15 -22.89
C TYR A 342 -4.67 -28.91 -23.38
N SER A 343 -5.61 -29.18 -22.46
CA SER A 343 -6.81 -29.95 -22.74
C SER A 343 -7.76 -29.23 -23.70
N CYS A 344 -7.90 -27.91 -23.59
CA CYS A 344 -8.83 -27.14 -24.43
C CYS A 344 -8.29 -26.80 -25.82
N PHE A 345 -6.97 -26.59 -25.99
CA PHE A 345 -6.43 -25.97 -27.21
C PHE A 345 -5.24 -26.72 -27.84
N ALA A 346 -4.41 -27.41 -27.06
CA ALA A 346 -3.14 -27.94 -27.56
C ALA A 346 -3.26 -29.27 -28.32
N GLN A 347 -4.32 -30.06 -28.07
CA GLN A 347 -4.51 -31.38 -28.70
C GLN A 347 -4.34 -31.34 -30.24
N ASN A 348 -4.90 -30.30 -30.88
CA ASN A 348 -4.97 -30.20 -32.34
C ASN A 348 -3.81 -29.41 -32.99
N ARG A 349 -2.80 -28.95 -32.24
CA ARG A 349 -1.67 -28.16 -32.79
C ARG A 349 -0.32 -28.51 -32.18
N LYS A 350 0.55 -29.12 -32.99
CA LYS A 350 1.91 -29.55 -32.61
C LYS A 350 2.76 -28.43 -31.99
N SER A 351 2.75 -27.22 -32.56
CA SER A 351 3.51 -26.07 -32.03
C SER A 351 3.02 -25.62 -30.65
N LEU A 352 1.71 -25.40 -30.50
CA LEU A 352 1.10 -25.04 -29.20
C LEU A 352 1.37 -26.12 -28.15
N ARG A 353 1.26 -27.39 -28.53
CA ARG A 353 1.54 -28.56 -27.67
C ARG A 353 2.97 -28.61 -27.15
N ILE A 354 3.95 -28.28 -27.99
CA ILE A 354 5.37 -28.21 -27.58
C ILE A 354 5.56 -27.06 -26.58
N ILE A 355 5.07 -25.85 -26.89
CA ILE A 355 5.20 -24.68 -26.01
C ILE A 355 4.60 -24.94 -24.63
N VAL A 356 3.34 -25.42 -24.57
CA VAL A 356 2.62 -25.69 -23.33
C VAL A 356 3.32 -26.79 -22.50
N LEU A 357 3.89 -27.82 -23.14
CA LEU A 357 4.63 -28.88 -22.46
C LEU A 357 5.99 -28.39 -21.94
N VAL A 358 6.70 -27.53 -22.67
CA VAL A 358 7.95 -26.91 -22.19
C VAL A 358 7.67 -26.02 -20.98
N CYS A 359 6.62 -25.19 -21.02
CA CYS A 359 6.19 -24.38 -19.87
C CYS A 359 5.86 -25.26 -18.65
N LEU A 360 5.19 -26.40 -18.84
CA LEU A 360 4.88 -27.34 -17.75
C LEU A 360 6.15 -27.90 -17.08
N VAL A 361 7.11 -28.37 -17.89
CA VAL A 361 8.35 -28.97 -17.38
C VAL A 361 9.22 -27.92 -16.68
N VAL A 362 9.39 -26.74 -17.27
CA VAL A 362 10.18 -25.65 -16.66
C VAL A 362 9.54 -25.18 -15.36
N GLN A 363 8.21 -24.99 -15.30
CA GLN A 363 7.50 -24.61 -14.08
C GLN A 363 7.81 -25.57 -12.92
N ILE A 364 7.68 -26.87 -13.17
CA ILE A 364 7.85 -27.92 -12.15
C ILE A 364 9.32 -28.02 -11.72
N VAL A 365 10.26 -28.06 -12.67
CA VAL A 365 11.69 -28.22 -12.36
C VAL A 365 12.23 -27.03 -11.55
N VAL A 366 11.91 -25.79 -11.95
CA VAL A 366 12.41 -24.59 -11.25
C VAL A 366 11.84 -24.46 -9.83
N ASN A 367 10.54 -24.73 -9.66
CA ASN A 367 9.90 -24.57 -8.35
C ASN A 367 10.23 -25.74 -7.41
N LEU A 368 10.36 -26.97 -7.92
CA LEU A 368 10.88 -28.10 -7.15
C LEU A 368 12.34 -27.87 -6.71
N PHE A 369 13.20 -27.35 -7.60
CA PHE A 369 14.56 -26.95 -7.23
C PHE A 369 14.55 -25.89 -6.13
N THR A 370 13.67 -24.89 -6.20
CA THR A 370 13.55 -23.85 -5.17
C THR A 370 13.10 -24.42 -3.82
N ILE A 371 12.09 -25.31 -3.81
CA ILE A 371 11.65 -26.04 -2.61
C ILE A 371 12.81 -26.83 -1.98
N LEU A 372 13.56 -27.57 -2.80
CA LEU A 372 14.72 -28.33 -2.34
C LEU A 372 15.83 -27.43 -1.80
N GLN A 373 16.13 -26.29 -2.46
CA GLN A 373 17.14 -25.36 -1.96
C GLN A 373 16.73 -24.75 -0.61
N ILE A 374 15.47 -24.34 -0.41
CA ILE A 374 14.98 -23.82 0.88
C ILE A 374 15.22 -24.83 2.01
N ILE A 375 14.93 -26.12 1.78
CA ILE A 375 15.06 -27.18 2.81
C ILE A 375 16.53 -27.57 3.06
N LEU A 376 17.42 -27.43 2.06
CA LEU A 376 18.77 -28.00 2.06
C LEU A 376 19.91 -26.96 2.21
N GLN A 377 19.59 -25.70 2.55
CA GLN A 377 20.57 -24.60 2.69
C GLN A 377 21.67 -24.88 3.72
N CYS A 378 21.38 -25.64 4.77
CA CYS A 378 22.30 -25.97 5.86
C CYS A 378 22.85 -27.41 5.74
N GLY A 379 24.04 -27.64 6.28
CA GLY A 379 24.65 -28.97 6.34
C GLY A 379 25.94 -29.01 7.16
N PRO A 380 26.55 -30.19 7.32
CA PRO A 380 27.78 -30.35 8.09
C PRO A 380 28.98 -29.69 7.42
N ASN A 381 29.89 -29.19 8.25
CA ASN A 381 31.16 -28.60 7.88
C ASN A 381 32.28 -29.22 8.76
N PRO A 382 33.27 -29.94 8.20
CA PRO A 382 33.44 -30.28 6.79
C PRO A 382 32.33 -31.20 6.25
N TYR A 383 32.20 -31.25 4.92
CA TYR A 383 31.15 -32.02 4.24
C TYR A 383 31.19 -33.51 4.59
N ARG A 384 30.01 -34.08 4.92
CA ARG A 384 29.80 -35.51 5.18
C ARG A 384 28.48 -35.95 4.55
N LEU A 385 28.41 -37.22 4.15
CA LEU A 385 27.18 -37.86 3.65
C LEU A 385 26.21 -38.10 4.82
N VAL A 386 25.26 -37.19 4.98
CA VAL A 386 24.21 -37.22 6.01
C VAL A 386 22.88 -36.75 5.43
N ASN A 387 21.77 -37.05 6.08
CA ASN A 387 20.47 -36.49 5.70
C ASN A 387 20.43 -34.98 5.99
N ARG A 388 20.63 -34.15 4.96
CA ARG A 388 20.61 -32.67 5.07
C ARG A 388 19.28 -32.10 5.59
N VAL A 389 18.15 -32.80 5.42
CA VAL A 389 16.83 -32.29 5.86
C VAL A 389 16.79 -32.08 7.38
N SER A 390 17.54 -32.84 8.18
CA SER A 390 17.61 -32.62 9.63
C SER A 390 18.29 -31.29 10.01
N TYR A 391 19.07 -30.69 9.12
CA TYR A 391 19.76 -29.42 9.36
C TYR A 391 18.89 -28.19 9.03
N PHE A 392 17.68 -28.36 8.50
CA PHE A 392 16.76 -27.26 8.17
C PHE A 392 16.42 -26.38 9.40
N HIS A 393 16.48 -26.93 10.62
CA HIS A 393 16.17 -26.17 11.83
C HIS A 393 17.17 -25.04 12.14
N TYR A 394 18.41 -25.13 11.66
CA TYR A 394 19.43 -24.07 11.75
C TYR A 394 19.12 -22.82 10.89
N MET A 395 17.93 -22.75 10.28
CA MET A 395 17.39 -21.53 9.67
C MET A 395 16.74 -20.58 10.69
N TRP A 396 16.35 -21.09 11.87
CA TRP A 396 15.78 -20.30 12.97
C TRP A 396 16.48 -20.55 14.32
N ASP A 397 17.04 -21.74 14.54
CA ASP A 397 17.83 -22.09 15.72
C ASP A 397 19.31 -21.66 15.53
N PRO A 398 20.01 -21.24 16.62
CA PRO A 398 21.38 -20.73 16.52
C PRO A 398 22.37 -21.81 16.05
N LEU A 399 23.34 -21.39 15.24
CA LEU A 399 24.42 -22.25 14.76
C LEU A 399 25.35 -22.69 15.90
N PRO A 400 25.86 -23.94 15.92
CA PRO A 400 26.81 -24.39 16.93
C PRO A 400 28.13 -23.60 16.89
N THR A 401 28.67 -23.32 18.07
CA THR A 401 29.98 -22.63 18.27
C THR A 401 31.14 -23.32 17.55
N ASP A 402 31.05 -24.63 17.40
CA ASP A 402 32.16 -25.49 16.98
C ASP A 402 32.39 -25.47 15.45
N GLY A 403 31.65 -24.64 14.72
CA GLY A 403 31.73 -24.53 13.26
C GLY A 403 31.28 -25.78 12.49
N SER A 404 30.69 -26.76 13.20
CA SER A 404 30.31 -28.09 12.70
C SER A 404 29.13 -28.07 11.72
N VAL A 405 28.39 -26.97 11.66
CA VAL A 405 27.29 -26.71 10.72
C VAL A 405 27.54 -25.40 9.99
N LYS A 406 27.27 -25.36 8.69
CA LYS A 406 27.31 -24.15 7.87
C LYS A 406 26.09 -24.09 6.96
N CYS A 407 25.47 -22.92 6.89
CA CYS A 407 24.39 -22.61 5.95
C CYS A 407 24.91 -21.78 4.77
N GLN A 408 24.17 -21.77 3.67
CA GLN A 408 24.42 -20.90 2.52
C GLN A 408 24.39 -19.41 2.92
N ALA A 409 25.15 -18.59 2.18
CA ALA A 409 25.11 -17.14 2.32
C ALA A 409 23.79 -16.58 1.75
N PRO A 410 23.22 -15.50 2.32
CA PRO A 410 21.93 -14.98 1.90
C PRO A 410 21.91 -14.49 0.44
N GLU A 411 23.05 -14.07 -0.14
CA GLU A 411 23.14 -13.72 -1.56
C GLU A 411 22.74 -14.90 -2.47
N ILE A 412 23.03 -16.14 -2.06
CA ILE A 412 22.71 -17.36 -2.83
C ILE A 412 21.19 -17.58 -2.83
N GLN A 413 20.54 -17.46 -1.67
CA GLN A 413 19.08 -17.56 -1.55
C GLN A 413 18.37 -16.50 -2.39
N VAL A 414 18.83 -15.25 -2.32
CA VAL A 414 18.29 -14.14 -3.14
C VAL A 414 18.49 -14.41 -4.64
N SER A 415 19.66 -14.90 -5.06
CA SER A 415 19.94 -15.22 -6.48
C SER A 415 19.10 -16.38 -7.02
N ILE A 416 18.83 -17.40 -6.20
CA ILE A 416 17.93 -18.51 -6.54
C ILE A 416 16.49 -17.99 -6.67
N GLY A 417 16.04 -17.15 -5.74
CA GLY A 417 14.70 -16.57 -5.77
C GLY A 417 14.49 -15.59 -6.94
N TYR A 418 15.49 -14.79 -7.33
CA TYR A 418 15.44 -14.00 -8.56
C TYR A 418 15.27 -14.88 -9.81
N THR A 419 16.02 -15.99 -9.88
CA THR A 419 15.90 -16.97 -10.98
C THR A 419 14.50 -17.58 -11.04
N GLN A 420 13.94 -18.01 -9.90
CA GLN A 420 12.58 -18.56 -9.83
C GLN A 420 11.51 -17.52 -10.17
N GLY A 421 11.64 -16.30 -9.66
CA GLY A 421 10.75 -15.18 -9.97
C GLY A 421 10.74 -14.83 -11.45
N ALA A 422 11.90 -14.82 -12.12
CA ALA A 422 12.00 -14.59 -13.55
C ALA A 422 11.28 -15.68 -14.37
N PHE A 423 11.49 -16.97 -14.06
CA PHE A 423 10.79 -18.07 -14.75
C PHE A 423 9.28 -18.06 -14.52
N ASN A 424 8.82 -17.89 -13.27
CA ASN A 424 7.38 -17.79 -12.96
C ASN A 424 6.72 -16.61 -13.70
N THR A 425 7.40 -15.46 -13.74
CA THR A 425 6.94 -14.26 -14.47
C THR A 425 6.78 -14.56 -15.96
N ILE A 426 7.82 -15.12 -16.61
CA ILE A 426 7.77 -15.50 -18.03
C ILE A 426 6.61 -16.46 -18.32
N ILE A 427 6.37 -17.42 -17.42
CA ILE A 427 5.30 -18.40 -17.55
C ILE A 427 3.92 -17.75 -17.41
N ASP A 428 3.70 -16.85 -16.45
CA ASP A 428 2.42 -16.14 -16.30
C ASP A 428 2.09 -15.24 -17.51
N PHE A 429 3.08 -14.51 -18.03
CA PHE A 429 2.91 -13.73 -19.25
C PHE A 429 2.67 -14.62 -20.48
N ALA A 430 3.34 -15.77 -20.59
CA ALA A 430 3.09 -16.74 -21.66
C ALA A 430 1.68 -17.34 -21.58
N LEU A 431 1.20 -17.71 -20.38
CA LEU A 431 -0.15 -18.23 -20.17
C LEU A 431 -1.21 -17.18 -20.46
N THR A 432 -0.99 -15.93 -20.04
CA THR A 432 -1.84 -14.77 -20.38
C THR A 432 -1.94 -14.58 -21.90
N TYR A 433 -0.81 -14.59 -22.60
CA TYR A 433 -0.77 -14.45 -24.06
C TYR A 433 -1.48 -15.61 -24.77
N LEU A 434 -1.20 -16.86 -24.38
CA LEU A 434 -1.83 -18.05 -24.98
C LEU A 434 -3.34 -18.08 -24.76
N ALA A 435 -3.81 -17.74 -23.55
CA ALA A 435 -5.23 -17.65 -23.23
C ALA A 435 -5.95 -16.56 -24.05
N GLY A 436 -5.34 -15.38 -24.19
CA GLY A 436 -5.86 -14.29 -25.02
C GLY A 436 -5.89 -14.65 -26.51
N PHE A 437 -4.78 -15.18 -27.04
CA PHE A 437 -4.65 -15.54 -28.45
C PHE A 437 -5.71 -16.56 -28.90
N GLU A 438 -5.88 -17.65 -28.14
CA GLU A 438 -6.87 -18.69 -28.48
C GLU A 438 -8.32 -18.18 -28.38
N LEU A 439 -8.62 -17.27 -27.45
CA LEU A 439 -9.96 -16.68 -27.32
C LEU A 439 -10.35 -15.83 -28.55
N TRP A 440 -9.39 -15.08 -29.10
CA TRP A 440 -9.59 -14.16 -30.23
C TRP A 440 -9.28 -14.75 -31.60
N GLN A 441 -8.73 -15.97 -31.66
CA GLN A 441 -8.23 -16.60 -32.88
C GLN A 441 -9.24 -16.64 -34.05
N PHE A 442 -10.54 -16.73 -33.79
CA PHE A 442 -11.56 -16.76 -34.85
C PHE A 442 -11.56 -15.47 -35.72
N LEU A 443 -11.25 -14.32 -35.12
CA LEU A 443 -11.06 -13.04 -35.82
C LEU A 443 -9.75 -13.00 -36.64
N LEU A 444 -8.72 -13.69 -36.17
CA LEU A 444 -7.41 -13.79 -36.83
C LEU A 444 -7.42 -14.77 -38.01
N ARG A 445 -8.17 -15.88 -37.92
CA ARG A 445 -8.19 -16.96 -38.92
C ARG A 445 -9.20 -16.81 -40.05
N HIS A 446 -10.16 -15.88 -39.97
CA HIS A 446 -11.05 -15.63 -41.12
C HIS A 446 -10.30 -14.79 -42.17
N ASN A 447 -9.57 -15.51 -43.05
CA ASN A 447 -8.58 -14.99 -43.98
C ASN A 447 -8.72 -15.57 -45.41
N ASN A 448 -9.95 -15.87 -45.83
CA ASN A 448 -10.28 -16.20 -47.23
C ASN A 448 -11.35 -15.21 -47.73
N SER A 449 -10.95 -14.18 -48.50
CA SER A 449 -11.72 -13.46 -49.54
C SER A 449 -11.35 -11.98 -49.67
N VAL A 450 -11.03 -11.26 -48.57
CA VAL A 450 -10.85 -9.79 -48.60
C VAL A 450 -9.59 -9.34 -47.84
N GLN A 451 -8.56 -8.93 -48.60
CA GLN A 451 -7.39 -8.19 -48.09
C GLN A 451 -7.78 -6.84 -47.45
N CYS A 452 -6.87 -6.28 -46.63
CA CYS A 452 -6.90 -4.87 -46.19
C CYS A 452 -8.09 -4.41 -45.30
N ALA A 453 -8.75 -5.31 -44.57
CA ALA A 453 -9.56 -4.94 -43.41
C ALA A 453 -8.70 -4.95 -42.12
N SER A 454 -8.34 -3.77 -41.61
CA SER A 454 -7.70 -3.60 -40.29
C SER A 454 -8.46 -4.35 -39.19
N MET A 455 -7.74 -4.90 -38.20
CA MET A 455 -8.32 -5.66 -37.08
C MET A 455 -9.47 -4.90 -36.40
N TYR A 456 -9.34 -3.58 -36.26
CA TYR A 456 -10.38 -2.69 -35.74
C TYR A 456 -11.68 -2.74 -36.57
N LYS A 457 -11.60 -2.74 -37.90
CA LYS A 457 -12.77 -2.88 -38.80
C LYS A 457 -13.38 -4.29 -38.77
N LYS A 458 -12.60 -5.34 -38.45
CA LYS A 458 -13.17 -6.69 -38.19
C LYS A 458 -13.87 -6.75 -36.83
N PHE A 459 -13.34 -6.07 -35.82
CA PHE A 459 -13.87 -6.00 -34.45
C PHE A 459 -15.16 -5.18 -34.35
N THR A 460 -15.26 -4.02 -35.00
CA THR A 460 -16.48 -3.19 -34.99
C THR A 460 -17.65 -3.84 -35.74
N ARG A 461 -17.37 -4.70 -36.74
CA ARG A 461 -18.37 -5.50 -37.48
C ARG A 461 -18.97 -6.67 -36.70
N LEU A 462 -18.43 -7.04 -35.54
CA LEU A 462 -19.05 -8.07 -34.68
C LEU A 462 -20.31 -7.55 -34.00
N GLU A 463 -21.33 -8.42 -33.91
CA GLU A 463 -22.54 -8.19 -33.12
C GLU A 463 -22.16 -7.77 -31.68
N SER A 464 -22.74 -6.68 -31.20
CA SER A 464 -22.41 -6.09 -29.88
C SER A 464 -22.52 -7.08 -28.73
N ARG A 465 -23.46 -8.04 -28.78
CA ARG A 465 -23.62 -9.10 -27.77
C ARG A 465 -22.41 -10.04 -27.74
N VAL A 466 -21.99 -10.55 -28.90
CA VAL A 466 -20.83 -11.44 -29.03
C VAL A 466 -19.54 -10.70 -28.71
N ARG A 467 -19.38 -9.46 -29.18
CA ARG A 467 -18.22 -8.61 -28.87
C ARG A 467 -18.07 -8.39 -27.37
N ASN A 468 -19.14 -7.95 -26.69
CA ASN A 468 -19.09 -7.71 -25.25
C ASN A 468 -18.86 -9.02 -24.46
N GLN A 469 -19.47 -10.13 -24.86
CA GLN A 469 -19.23 -11.43 -24.22
C GLN A 469 -17.76 -11.88 -24.34
N ARG A 470 -17.11 -11.65 -25.49
CA ARG A 470 -15.69 -11.97 -25.69
C ARG A 470 -14.76 -11.02 -24.93
N LEU A 471 -15.08 -9.73 -24.87
CA LEU A 471 -14.34 -8.76 -24.04
C LEU A 471 -14.36 -9.17 -22.56
N TRP A 472 -15.53 -9.47 -21.99
CA TRP A 472 -15.66 -9.92 -20.60
C TRP A 472 -14.93 -11.25 -20.34
N GLN A 473 -15.00 -12.22 -21.27
CA GLN A 473 -14.22 -13.46 -21.17
C GLN A 473 -12.71 -13.21 -21.24
N THR A 474 -12.25 -12.20 -21.98
CA THR A 474 -10.82 -11.82 -22.04
C THR A 474 -10.39 -11.18 -20.73
N ALA A 475 -11.13 -10.17 -20.26
CA ALA A 475 -10.81 -9.42 -19.05
C ALA A 475 -10.77 -10.33 -17.82
N LEU A 476 -11.74 -11.23 -17.67
CA LEU A 476 -11.86 -12.08 -16.49
C LEU A 476 -10.90 -13.30 -16.51
N LEU A 477 -10.34 -13.67 -17.68
CA LEU A 477 -9.37 -14.77 -17.82
C LEU A 477 -7.92 -14.26 -17.85
N CYS A 478 -7.66 -13.26 -18.70
CA CYS A 478 -6.32 -12.71 -18.92
C CYS A 478 -5.96 -11.65 -17.88
N GLY A 479 -6.94 -10.93 -17.32
CA GLY A 479 -6.71 -9.90 -16.29
C GLY A 479 -6.06 -10.46 -15.02
N PRO A 480 -6.59 -11.53 -14.40
CA PRO A 480 -5.96 -12.13 -13.23
C PRO A 480 -4.60 -12.78 -13.57
N LEU A 481 -4.46 -13.47 -14.71
CA LEU A 481 -3.15 -14.04 -15.11
C LEU A 481 -2.09 -12.95 -15.33
N LEU A 482 -2.47 -11.80 -15.91
CA LEU A 482 -1.61 -10.62 -16.02
C LEU A 482 -1.24 -10.05 -14.64
N LEU A 483 -2.20 -9.98 -13.72
CA LEU A 483 -1.97 -9.51 -12.36
C LEU A 483 -1.04 -10.46 -11.57
N SER A 484 -1.12 -11.78 -11.82
CA SER A 484 -0.16 -12.78 -11.30
C SER A 484 1.26 -12.49 -11.80
N GLY A 485 1.43 -12.26 -13.11
CA GLY A 485 2.73 -11.89 -13.68
C GLY A 485 3.31 -10.59 -13.12
N ILE A 486 2.46 -9.57 -12.90
CA ILE A 486 2.85 -8.30 -12.26
C ILE A 486 3.22 -8.52 -10.78
N ALA A 487 2.41 -9.28 -10.03
CA ALA A 487 2.69 -9.60 -8.63
C ALA A 487 4.01 -10.36 -8.47
N SER A 488 4.31 -11.29 -9.38
CA SER A 488 5.58 -12.01 -9.43
C SER A 488 6.78 -11.08 -9.65
N ILE A 489 6.66 -10.03 -10.47
CA ILE A 489 7.71 -8.99 -10.61
C ILE A 489 7.92 -8.24 -9.28
N VAL A 490 6.84 -7.77 -8.64
CA VAL A 490 6.95 -6.98 -7.40
C VAL A 490 7.49 -7.83 -6.24
N LYS A 491 7.03 -9.08 -6.11
CA LYS A 491 7.58 -10.09 -5.20
C LYS A 491 9.09 -10.29 -5.43
N THR A 492 9.49 -10.42 -6.70
CA THR A 492 10.90 -10.63 -7.09
C THR A 492 11.76 -9.43 -6.68
N TYR A 493 11.28 -8.19 -6.88
CA TYR A 493 11.98 -6.99 -6.42
C TYR A 493 12.11 -6.94 -4.89
N LEU A 494 11.03 -7.22 -4.15
CA LEU A 494 11.01 -7.19 -2.69
C LEU A 494 11.95 -8.22 -2.02
N LEU A 495 12.33 -9.28 -2.74
CA LEU A 495 13.30 -10.27 -2.27
C LEU A 495 14.66 -9.63 -1.89
N SER A 496 15.02 -8.49 -2.51
CA SER A 496 16.20 -7.70 -2.15
C SER A 496 16.17 -7.18 -0.71
N ALA A 497 15.00 -6.71 -0.24
CA ALA A 497 14.81 -6.18 1.11
C ALA A 497 14.79 -7.30 2.17
N VAL A 498 14.28 -8.48 1.80
CA VAL A 498 14.31 -9.70 2.64
C VAL A 498 15.74 -10.19 2.88
N GLY A 499 16.67 -9.94 1.94
CA GLY A 499 18.11 -10.21 2.11
C GLY A 499 18.76 -9.41 3.25
N ASN A 500 18.19 -8.27 3.66
CA ASN A 500 18.71 -7.47 4.76
C ASN A 500 18.28 -8.04 6.13
N ARG A 501 19.15 -8.86 6.71
CA ARG A 501 18.94 -9.56 8.00
C ARG A 501 18.77 -8.65 9.23
N LEU A 502 19.01 -7.33 9.12
CA LEU A 502 18.84 -6.40 10.26
C LEU A 502 17.38 -6.28 10.72
N ASP A 503 16.41 -6.47 9.82
CA ASP A 503 14.98 -6.34 10.15
C ASP A 503 14.09 -7.29 9.33
N PHE A 504 14.46 -8.56 9.31
CA PHE A 504 13.78 -9.61 8.55
C PHE A 504 12.28 -9.70 8.87
N THR A 505 11.90 -9.62 10.16
CA THR A 505 10.50 -9.81 10.60
C THR A 505 9.56 -8.70 10.14
N TRP A 506 10.07 -7.51 9.81
CA TRP A 506 9.29 -6.43 9.21
C TRP A 506 9.25 -6.54 7.67
N ASN A 507 10.43 -6.65 7.05
CA ASN A 507 10.58 -6.59 5.59
C ASN A 507 9.91 -7.76 4.83
N ILE A 508 9.67 -8.88 5.51
CA ILE A 508 8.98 -10.06 4.95
C ILE A 508 7.47 -9.86 4.75
N VAL A 509 6.82 -8.94 5.48
CA VAL A 509 5.36 -8.69 5.38
C VAL A 509 4.88 -8.33 3.97
N PRO A 510 5.44 -7.30 3.29
CA PRO A 510 5.02 -6.98 1.92
C PRO A 510 5.35 -8.11 0.94
N PHE A 511 6.44 -8.85 1.14
CA PHE A 511 6.77 -10.01 0.31
C PHE A 511 5.67 -11.10 0.38
N VAL A 512 5.22 -11.45 1.58
CA VAL A 512 4.12 -12.43 1.79
C VAL A 512 2.80 -11.95 1.18
N LEU A 513 2.51 -10.64 1.22
CA LEU A 513 1.33 -10.10 0.54
C LEU A 513 1.39 -10.30 -0.98
N TRP A 514 2.54 -10.03 -1.62
CA TRP A 514 2.67 -10.19 -3.07
C TRP A 514 2.74 -11.66 -3.52
N VAL A 515 3.32 -12.56 -2.72
CA VAL A 515 3.16 -14.02 -2.89
C VAL A 515 1.67 -14.40 -2.98
N LYS A 516 0.86 -13.87 -2.06
CA LYS A 516 -0.57 -14.19 -1.99
C LYS A 516 -1.37 -13.61 -3.15
N ILE A 517 -1.07 -12.39 -3.59
CA ILE A 517 -1.72 -11.80 -4.76
C ILE A 517 -1.43 -12.63 -6.02
N GLU A 518 -0.18 -13.09 -6.21
CA GLU A 518 0.21 -14.02 -7.28
C GLU A 518 -0.59 -15.33 -7.21
N ASP A 519 -0.51 -16.04 -6.09
CA ASP A 519 -1.10 -17.38 -5.92
C ASP A 519 -2.63 -17.38 -6.01
N TYR A 520 -3.30 -16.31 -5.58
CA TYR A 520 -4.75 -16.17 -5.64
C TYR A 520 -5.30 -15.70 -6.99
N CYS A 521 -4.53 -14.95 -7.79
CA CYS A 521 -4.95 -14.53 -9.13
C CYS A 521 -5.17 -15.73 -10.07
N ILE A 522 -4.35 -16.77 -9.92
CA ILE A 522 -4.36 -17.98 -10.76
C ILE A 522 -5.71 -18.74 -10.69
N PRO A 523 -6.24 -19.17 -9.52
CA PRO A 523 -7.54 -19.84 -9.42
C PRO A 523 -8.73 -18.94 -9.81
N ILE A 524 -8.64 -17.62 -9.59
CA ILE A 524 -9.69 -16.66 -9.98
C ILE A 524 -9.91 -16.65 -11.50
N ALA A 525 -8.83 -16.65 -12.30
CA ALA A 525 -8.90 -16.70 -13.77
C ALA A 525 -9.75 -17.88 -14.30
N THR A 526 -9.79 -18.99 -13.55
CA THR A 526 -10.42 -20.24 -13.99
C THR A 526 -11.94 -20.15 -14.05
N THR A 527 -12.55 -19.22 -13.31
CA THR A 527 -14.01 -19.06 -13.17
C THR A 527 -14.71 -18.83 -14.50
N VAL A 528 -14.05 -18.16 -15.46
CA VAL A 528 -14.56 -17.87 -16.81
C VAL A 528 -15.05 -19.13 -17.53
N SER A 529 -14.33 -20.24 -17.36
CA SER A 529 -14.66 -21.52 -17.99
C SER A 529 -16.02 -22.06 -17.52
N ILE A 530 -16.37 -21.86 -16.24
CA ILE A 530 -17.55 -22.42 -15.58
C ILE A 530 -18.72 -21.44 -15.61
N MET A 531 -18.45 -20.14 -15.46
CA MET A 531 -19.42 -19.06 -15.67
C MET A 531 -20.12 -19.21 -17.04
N ARG A 532 -19.37 -19.62 -18.08
CA ARG A 532 -19.91 -19.85 -19.42
C ARG A 532 -20.87 -21.05 -19.50
N LEU A 533 -20.61 -22.13 -18.76
CA LEU A 533 -21.48 -23.30 -18.69
C LEU A 533 -22.77 -22.95 -17.92
N PHE A 534 -22.63 -22.26 -16.78
CA PHE A 534 -23.74 -21.81 -15.94
C PHE A 534 -24.68 -20.84 -16.69
N ILE A 535 -24.14 -19.81 -17.34
CA ILE A 535 -24.95 -18.86 -18.12
C ILE A 535 -25.71 -19.59 -19.23
N ARG A 536 -25.10 -20.56 -19.91
CA ARG A 536 -25.78 -21.31 -20.97
C ARG A 536 -26.95 -22.13 -20.42
N SER A 537 -26.77 -22.90 -19.35
CA SER A 537 -27.86 -23.75 -18.82
C SER A 537 -29.04 -22.96 -18.23
N PHE A 538 -28.81 -21.72 -17.76
CA PHE A 538 -29.89 -20.84 -17.31
C PHE A 538 -30.56 -20.04 -18.44
N VAL A 539 -29.81 -19.64 -19.48
CA VAL A 539 -30.39 -18.94 -20.65
C VAL A 539 -31.18 -19.91 -21.53
N ASP A 540 -30.69 -21.12 -21.76
CA ASP A 540 -31.38 -22.13 -22.59
C ASP A 540 -32.71 -22.57 -21.91
N LYS A 541 -32.78 -22.61 -20.56
CA LYS A 541 -34.04 -22.81 -19.81
C LYS A 541 -35.06 -21.68 -20.02
N ARG A 542 -34.65 -20.41 -19.85
CA ARG A 542 -35.52 -19.25 -20.14
C ARG A 542 -35.95 -19.17 -21.61
N GLY A 543 -35.22 -19.81 -22.52
CA GLY A 543 -35.64 -20.02 -23.91
C GLY A 543 -36.78 -21.04 -24.04
N ALA A 544 -36.72 -22.16 -23.33
CA ALA A 544 -37.76 -23.19 -23.35
C ALA A 544 -39.06 -22.73 -22.67
N ASP A 545 -38.96 -22.08 -21.50
CA ASP A 545 -40.12 -21.63 -20.71
C ASP A 545 -40.99 -20.61 -21.49
N ASN A 546 -40.36 -19.79 -22.35
CA ASN A 546 -41.04 -18.80 -23.20
C ASN A 546 -41.69 -19.40 -24.47
N VAL A 547 -41.50 -20.68 -24.78
CA VAL A 547 -42.06 -21.32 -26.00
C VAL A 547 -43.33 -22.14 -25.72
N TYR A 548 -43.56 -22.56 -24.48
CA TYR A 548 -44.77 -23.28 -24.07
C TYR A 548 -45.93 -22.34 -23.64
N GLY A 549 -45.87 -21.06 -24.02
CA GLY A 549 -46.75 -19.98 -23.53
C GLY A 549 -47.85 -19.48 -24.47
N SER A 550 -48.10 -20.12 -25.61
CA SER A 550 -49.30 -19.87 -26.45
C SER A 550 -49.61 -21.09 -27.33
N GLY A 551 -50.88 -21.38 -27.58
CA GLY A 551 -51.31 -22.71 -28.03
C GLY A 551 -51.98 -22.79 -29.41
N GLY A 552 -52.05 -24.02 -29.93
CA GLY A 552 -53.11 -24.47 -30.85
C GLY A 552 -52.96 -24.14 -32.33
N GLY A 553 -52.43 -25.09 -33.11
CA GLY A 553 -52.51 -25.05 -34.58
C GLY A 553 -51.79 -26.24 -35.22
N ALA A 554 -52.52 -27.09 -35.95
CA ALA A 554 -51.96 -28.26 -36.63
C ALA A 554 -51.60 -27.96 -38.09
N GLY A 555 -50.51 -28.54 -38.59
CA GLY A 555 -50.13 -28.46 -40.00
C GLY A 555 -48.79 -29.15 -40.28
N ALA A 556 -48.79 -30.15 -41.17
CA ALA A 556 -47.57 -30.84 -41.61
C ALA A 556 -47.08 -30.24 -42.94
N GLY A 557 -45.77 -30.10 -43.10
CA GLY A 557 -45.12 -29.56 -44.31
C GLY A 557 -43.61 -29.80 -44.28
N ALA A 558 -42.95 -29.82 -45.45
CA ALA A 558 -41.59 -30.33 -45.58
C ALA A 558 -40.61 -29.36 -46.30
N ARG A 559 -39.33 -29.48 -45.94
CA ARG A 559 -38.09 -29.20 -46.70
C ARG A 559 -37.91 -27.86 -47.47
N SER A 560 -36.70 -27.31 -47.29
CA SER A 560 -35.89 -26.56 -48.28
C SER A 560 -36.07 -25.04 -48.40
N GLY A 561 -35.04 -24.36 -48.91
CA GLY A 561 -35.10 -22.99 -49.46
C GLY A 561 -34.12 -21.97 -48.88
N ASN A 562 -33.48 -21.17 -49.76
CA ASN A 562 -32.74 -19.93 -49.46
C ASN A 562 -33.42 -18.74 -50.16
N GLY A 563 -33.31 -17.53 -49.61
CA GLY A 563 -33.81 -16.23 -50.14
C GLY A 563 -34.28 -15.34 -48.98
N ILE A 564 -34.05 -14.02 -48.87
CA ILE A 564 -33.87 -12.92 -49.86
C ILE A 564 -35.13 -12.75 -50.73
N GLU A 565 -35.94 -11.67 -50.62
CA GLU A 565 -35.94 -10.54 -49.65
C GLU A 565 -37.40 -10.21 -49.20
N LEU A 566 -37.94 -9.01 -48.87
CA LEU A 566 -37.56 -7.58 -49.03
C LEU A 566 -38.18 -6.73 -47.88
N GLY A 567 -37.75 -5.48 -47.71
CA GLY A 567 -38.08 -4.63 -46.54
C GLY A 567 -39.38 -3.81 -46.55
N SER A 568 -39.70 -3.19 -45.40
CA SER A 568 -40.69 -2.11 -45.25
C SER A 568 -40.27 -1.16 -44.10
N CYS A 569 -40.65 0.11 -44.19
CA CYS A 569 -40.23 1.17 -43.26
C CYS A 569 -41.43 1.99 -42.76
N SER A 570 -41.58 2.15 -41.44
CA SER A 570 -42.48 3.19 -40.91
C SER A 570 -42.19 3.65 -39.48
N LYS A 571 -42.19 4.98 -39.33
CA LYS A 571 -42.64 5.78 -38.17
C LYS A 571 -41.98 5.53 -36.81
N SER A 572 -40.94 6.33 -36.59
CA SER A 572 -40.70 7.03 -35.32
C SER A 572 -41.99 7.48 -34.60
N ARG A 573 -42.04 7.34 -33.28
CA ARG A 573 -42.82 8.21 -32.39
C ARG A 573 -42.06 8.46 -31.10
N ARG A 574 -41.60 9.70 -30.88
CA ARG A 574 -41.16 10.16 -29.55
C ARG A 574 -42.38 10.27 -28.64
N HIS A 575 -42.23 9.91 -27.37
CA HIS A 575 -43.06 10.45 -26.30
C HIS A 575 -42.14 11.04 -25.23
N THR A 576 -42.14 12.37 -25.17
CA THR A 576 -41.73 13.13 -23.99
C THR A 576 -42.83 13.09 -22.95
N LEU A 577 -42.46 12.99 -21.68
CA LEU A 577 -43.31 13.38 -20.55
C LEU A 577 -42.48 14.28 -19.61
N HIS A 578 -43.16 15.16 -18.88
CA HIS A 578 -42.57 16.22 -18.05
C HIS A 578 -43.40 16.31 -16.76
N GLY A 579 -42.76 16.61 -15.62
CA GLY A 579 -43.41 16.66 -14.30
C GLY A 579 -42.50 16.01 -13.25
N THR A 580 -41.61 16.75 -12.57
CA THR A 580 -41.82 17.68 -11.43
C THR A 580 -41.85 16.98 -10.07
N GLU A 581 -40.74 17.16 -9.35
CA GLU A 581 -40.65 17.46 -7.92
C GLU A 581 -41.52 16.69 -6.92
N ASN A 582 -40.85 15.99 -6.00
CA ASN A 582 -40.75 16.52 -4.64
C ASN A 582 -39.42 16.10 -3.99
N ALA A 583 -38.98 16.84 -2.98
CA ALA A 583 -37.74 16.62 -2.27
C ALA A 583 -38.00 16.25 -0.81
N GLU A 584 -37.17 15.37 -0.25
CA GLU A 584 -36.99 15.28 1.19
C GLU A 584 -35.56 14.79 1.48
N GLY A 585 -34.80 15.61 2.21
CA GLY A 585 -33.42 15.33 2.60
C GLY A 585 -33.29 15.37 4.10
N ILE A 586 -32.95 14.23 4.71
CA ILE A 586 -32.82 14.13 6.17
C ILE A 586 -31.43 14.64 6.58
N SER A 587 -31.42 15.71 7.36
CA SER A 587 -30.24 16.24 8.04
C SER A 587 -30.49 16.19 9.54
N GLU A 588 -29.70 15.39 10.25
CA GLU A 588 -29.68 15.41 11.71
C GLU A 588 -28.50 16.27 12.21
N ARG A 589 -28.77 17.05 13.26
CA ARG A 589 -27.82 17.97 13.88
C ARG A 589 -27.40 17.46 15.26
N ALA A 590 -26.16 17.80 15.62
CA ALA A 590 -25.66 18.10 16.96
C ALA A 590 -26.34 17.46 18.20
N CYS A 591 -25.51 16.81 19.01
CA CYS A 591 -25.62 16.89 20.47
C CYS A 591 -24.29 17.43 21.00
N SER A 592 -24.32 18.63 21.60
CA SER A 592 -23.15 19.30 22.17
C SER A 592 -23.53 20.07 23.44
N GLU A 593 -23.75 19.31 24.50
CA GLU A 593 -23.93 19.77 25.88
C GLU A 593 -23.04 18.89 26.78
N SER A 594 -22.47 19.36 27.89
CA SER A 594 -22.10 20.73 28.30
C SER A 594 -21.12 20.59 29.46
N LEU A 595 -20.04 21.39 29.52
CA LEU A 595 -19.17 21.46 30.71
C LEU A 595 -18.42 22.81 30.71
N ASP A 596 -18.86 23.72 31.56
CA ASP A 596 -18.36 25.10 31.60
C ASP A 596 -17.04 25.24 32.37
N ALA A 597 -15.95 25.51 31.63
CA ALA A 597 -14.67 25.99 32.16
C ALA A 597 -14.09 27.18 31.35
N CYS A 598 -14.88 27.74 30.42
CA CYS A 598 -14.44 28.70 29.40
C CYS A 598 -14.47 30.16 29.91
N GLY A 599 -13.65 30.46 30.92
CA GLY A 599 -13.47 31.82 31.48
C GLY A 599 -12.40 32.66 30.77
N SER A 600 -11.30 32.04 30.33
CA SER A 600 -10.11 32.75 29.81
C SER A 600 -10.00 32.77 28.28
N GLU A 601 -10.57 31.79 27.58
CA GLU A 601 -10.39 31.66 26.12
C GLU A 601 -11.12 32.75 25.33
N LYS A 602 -12.26 33.25 25.82
CA LYS A 602 -13.10 34.22 25.10
C LYS A 602 -12.41 35.57 24.89
N GLU A 603 -11.59 36.02 25.84
CA GLU A 603 -10.73 37.21 25.68
C GLU A 603 -9.54 36.95 24.73
N LEU A 604 -9.10 35.69 24.60
CA LEU A 604 -8.03 35.31 23.69
C LEU A 604 -8.51 35.22 22.23
N VAL A 605 -9.71 34.68 21.96
CA VAL A 605 -10.22 34.39 20.61
C VAL A 605 -10.71 35.63 19.84
N GLY A 606 -11.07 36.73 20.52
CA GLY A 606 -11.76 37.91 19.98
C GLY A 606 -11.05 38.79 18.91
N GLY A 607 -10.07 38.25 18.17
CA GLY A 607 -9.35 38.96 17.11
C GLY A 607 -9.10 38.16 15.81
N ILE A 608 -9.60 36.92 15.70
CA ILE A 608 -9.37 36.06 14.53
C ILE A 608 -10.67 35.88 13.74
N VAL A 609 -10.69 36.36 12.49
CA VAL A 609 -11.82 36.17 11.56
C VAL A 609 -11.37 35.28 10.41
N VAL A 610 -11.94 34.08 10.31
CA VAL A 610 -11.72 33.17 9.16
C VAL A 610 -12.38 33.78 7.93
N LYS A 611 -11.57 34.37 7.05
CA LYS A 611 -12.07 35.12 5.89
C LYS A 611 -12.44 34.22 4.71
N GLN A 612 -11.76 33.09 4.54
CA GLN A 612 -12.01 32.09 3.50
C GLN A 612 -11.33 30.77 3.86
N GLU A 613 -11.95 29.64 3.51
CA GLU A 613 -11.41 28.28 3.69
C GLU A 613 -11.34 27.58 2.32
N TYR A 614 -10.30 26.75 2.12
CA TYR A 614 -10.04 26.06 0.84
C TYR A 614 -9.55 24.62 1.07
N GLU A 615 -10.38 23.62 0.73
CA GLU A 615 -9.96 22.21 0.72
C GLU A 615 -9.35 21.83 -0.65
N VAL A 616 -8.02 21.82 -0.75
CA VAL A 616 -7.32 21.42 -1.98
C VAL A 616 -7.19 19.89 -2.07
N ARG A 617 -8.15 19.24 -2.73
CA ARG A 617 -8.05 17.82 -3.08
C ARG A 617 -7.17 17.63 -4.31
N VAL A 618 -6.00 17.03 -4.11
CA VAL A 618 -5.11 16.61 -5.21
C VAL A 618 -5.65 15.31 -5.82
N GLU A 619 -6.45 15.42 -6.87
CA GLU A 619 -6.74 14.27 -7.72
C GLU A 619 -5.49 13.90 -8.54
N ASN A 620 -5.09 12.63 -8.50
CA ASN A 620 -3.99 12.14 -9.32
C ASN A 620 -4.45 12.04 -10.79
N GLU A 621 -4.09 13.02 -11.61
CA GLU A 621 -4.39 13.02 -13.04
C GLU A 621 -3.89 11.74 -13.73
N LYS A 622 -4.82 11.00 -14.33
CA LYS A 622 -4.49 9.93 -15.27
C LYS A 622 -4.03 10.58 -16.57
N ARG A 623 -2.73 10.50 -16.87
CA ARG A 623 -2.21 10.79 -18.21
C ARG A 623 -2.98 9.97 -19.26
N GLN A 624 -3.41 10.65 -20.31
CA GLN A 624 -3.82 10.04 -21.59
C GLN A 624 -2.57 9.82 -22.46
#